data_AF-A0A0D6KHT6-F1
#
_entry.id   AF-A0A0D6KHT6-F1
#
_cell.length_a   1.000
_cell.length_b   1.000
_cell.length_c   1.000
_cell.angle_alpha   90.00
_cell.angle_beta   90.00
_cell.angle_gamma   90.00
#
_symmetry.space_group_name_H-M   'P 1'
#
loop_
_entity.id
_entity.type
_entity.pdbx_description
1 polymer ?
#
loop_
_entity_poly.entity_id
_entity_poly.type
_entity_poly.pdbx_seq_one_letter_code
_entity_poly.pdbx_strand_id
1 'polypeptide(L)'
;MQNYLDIVQLAKLVRLKRGTKGLRDAASEIGNISSSTLSRVENYNQPDMESFIALCNWLEVNPGTLFITSEKQPDNQLDTVEEIAALLISDKRLDPTSTHILVRIIKAAYNELCE
;
A
#
# COMPACT_ATOMS: atom_id res chain seq x y z
N MET A 1 15.63 -6.23 4.36
CA MET A 1 14.22 -6.13 3.89
C MET A 1 13.32 -6.08 5.12
N GLN A 2 12.73 -4.92 5.42
CA GLN A 2 11.77 -4.81 6.52
C GLN A 2 10.38 -4.60 5.92
N ASN A 3 9.50 -5.55 6.17
CA ASN A 3 8.11 -5.50 5.74
C ASN A 3 7.27 -4.91 6.87
N TYR A 4 6.44 -3.94 6.54
CA TYR A 4 5.53 -3.27 7.48
C TYR A 4 4.10 -3.46 7.02
N LEU A 5 3.19 -3.59 7.97
CA LEU A 5 1.77 -3.65 7.68
C LEU A 5 1.28 -2.27 7.20
N ASP A 6 0.66 -2.22 6.03
CA ASP A 6 -0.10 -1.06 5.56
C ASP A 6 -1.41 -0.94 6.35
N ILE A 7 -1.30 -0.33 7.52
CA ILE A 7 -2.45 -0.14 8.41
C ILE A 7 -3.51 0.80 7.80
N VAL A 8 -3.10 1.71 6.92
CA VAL A 8 -4.02 2.65 6.25
C VAL A 8 -4.89 1.90 5.25
N GLN A 9 -4.29 1.04 4.43
CA GLN A 9 -5.01 0.20 3.49
C GLN A 9 -5.90 -0.80 4.21
N LEU A 10 -5.42 -1.44 5.29
CA LEU A 10 -6.25 -2.32 6.12
C LEU A 10 -7.47 -1.58 6.67
N ALA A 11 -7.29 -0.41 7.30
CA ALA A 11 -8.38 0.41 7.83
C ALA A 11 -9.39 0.80 6.75
N LYS A 12 -8.92 1.15 5.55
CA LYS A 12 -9.78 1.48 4.40
C LYS A 12 -10.63 0.30 3.96
N LEU A 13 -10.03 -0.89 3.82
CA LEU A 13 -10.75 -2.11 3.42
C LEU A 13 -11.79 -2.51 4.47
N VAL A 14 -11.44 -2.39 5.75
CA VAL A 14 -12.36 -2.62 6.88
C VAL A 14 -13.57 -1.70 6.81
N ARG A 15 -13.34 -0.38 6.66
CA ARG A 15 -14.43 0.61 6.54
C ARG A 15 -15.31 0.32 5.32
N LEU A 16 -14.69 -0.06 4.20
CA LEU A 16 -15.41 -0.36 2.96
C LEU A 16 -16.31 -1.59 3.11
N LYS A 17 -15.81 -2.70 3.65
CA LYS A 17 -16.62 -3.93 3.85
C LYS A 17 -17.66 -3.75 4.95
N ARG A 18 -17.36 -2.98 6.00
CA ARG A 18 -18.33 -2.66 7.07
C ARG A 18 -19.48 -1.80 6.54
N GLY A 19 -19.20 -0.85 5.66
CA GLY A 19 -20.20 0.07 5.12
C GLY A 19 -20.93 0.82 6.25
N THR A 20 -22.26 0.68 6.29
CA THR A 20 -23.11 1.31 7.30
C THR A 20 -23.30 0.49 8.57
N LYS A 21 -22.76 -0.74 8.64
CA LYS A 21 -22.91 -1.61 9.82
C LYS A 21 -22.22 -0.98 11.05
N GLY A 22 -22.83 -1.17 12.21
CA GLY A 22 -22.22 -0.80 13.48
C GLY A 22 -20.95 -1.62 13.76
N LEU A 23 -20.03 -1.06 14.55
CA LEU A 23 -18.80 -1.76 14.94
C LEU A 23 -19.08 -3.08 15.69
N ARG A 24 -20.19 -3.16 16.43
CA ARG A 24 -20.60 -4.38 17.14
C ARG A 24 -21.06 -5.47 16.19
N ASP A 25 -21.88 -5.12 15.21
CA ASP A 25 -22.41 -6.07 14.23
C ASP A 25 -21.27 -6.62 13.36
N ALA A 26 -20.39 -5.74 12.88
CA ALA A 26 -19.22 -6.14 12.10
C ALA A 26 -18.25 -7.00 12.91
N ALA A 27 -18.00 -6.66 14.18
CA ALA A 27 -17.18 -7.48 15.06
C ALA A 27 -17.81 -8.87 15.28
N SER A 28 -19.14 -8.95 15.39
CA SER A 28 -19.85 -10.23 15.49
C SER A 28 -19.75 -11.08 14.23
N GLU A 29 -19.74 -10.46 13.04
CA GLU A 29 -19.52 -11.18 11.77
C GLU A 29 -18.09 -11.73 11.65
N ILE A 30 -17.10 -10.98 12.14
CA ILE A 30 -15.70 -11.41 12.16
C ILE A 30 -15.49 -12.51 13.22
N GLY A 31 -16.27 -12.47 14.30
CA GLY A 31 -16.31 -13.44 15.40
C GLY A 31 -15.14 -13.30 16.38
N ASN A 32 -13.91 -13.25 15.87
CA ASN A 32 -12.70 -13.34 16.69
C ASN A 32 -12.10 -11.98 17.08
N ILE A 33 -12.88 -10.89 16.99
CA ILE A 33 -12.42 -9.56 17.39
C ILE A 33 -13.51 -8.79 18.16
N SER A 34 -13.09 -7.90 19.05
CA SER A 34 -14.01 -6.99 19.74
C SER A 34 -14.33 -5.75 18.89
N SER A 35 -15.49 -5.13 19.14
CA SER A 35 -15.81 -3.81 18.54
C SER A 35 -14.78 -2.72 18.86
N SER A 36 -14.09 -2.84 20.01
CA SER A 36 -13.00 -1.92 20.38
C SER A 36 -11.74 -2.14 19.53
N THR A 37 -11.41 -3.41 19.23
CA THR A 37 -10.31 -3.78 18.33
C THR A 37 -10.59 -3.25 16.93
N LEU A 38 -11.82 -3.45 16.43
CA LEU A 38 -12.24 -2.95 15.13
C LEU A 38 -12.13 -1.43 15.04
N SER A 39 -12.59 -0.70 16.07
CA SER A 39 -12.44 0.76 16.17
C SER A 39 -10.98 1.20 16.14
N ARG A 40 -10.11 0.51 16.88
CA ARG A 40 -8.66 0.80 16.90
C ARG A 40 -8.04 0.63 15.51
N VAL A 41 -8.36 -0.45 14.81
CA VAL A 41 -7.89 -0.71 13.44
C VAL A 41 -8.38 0.38 12.48
N GLU A 42 -9.66 0.76 12.55
CA GLU A 42 -10.16 1.86 11.74
C GLU A 42 -9.49 3.20 12.06
N ASN A 43 -8.97 3.38 13.29
CA ASN A 43 -8.19 4.54 13.70
C ASN A 43 -6.67 4.31 13.56
N TYR A 44 -6.26 3.47 12.63
CA TYR A 44 -4.86 3.24 12.24
C TYR A 44 -3.96 2.62 13.30
N ASN A 45 -4.54 1.96 14.31
CA ASN A 45 -3.77 1.19 15.28
C ASN A 45 -3.54 -0.22 14.76
N GLN A 46 -2.30 -0.69 14.87
CA GLN A 46 -1.92 -2.01 14.41
C GLN A 46 -2.60 -3.10 15.26
N PRO A 47 -3.34 -4.04 14.63
CA PRO A 47 -3.87 -5.20 15.33
C PRO A 47 -2.76 -6.19 15.68
N ASP A 48 -3.03 -7.06 16.67
CA ASP A 48 -2.23 -8.26 16.86
C ASP A 48 -2.40 -9.24 15.69
N MET A 49 -1.55 -10.27 15.64
CA MET A 49 -1.54 -11.24 14.54
C MET A 49 -2.86 -12.01 14.42
N GLU A 50 -3.51 -12.34 15.53
CA GLU A 50 -4.76 -13.10 15.52
C GLU A 50 -5.90 -12.27 14.92
N SER A 51 -6.04 -11.02 15.39
CA SER A 51 -6.99 -10.05 14.88
C SER A 51 -6.72 -9.73 13.40
N PHE A 52 -5.44 -9.62 13.01
CA PHE A 52 -5.07 -9.37 11.62
C PHE A 52 -5.51 -10.50 10.68
N ILE A 53 -5.28 -11.76 11.05
CA ILE A 53 -5.71 -12.90 10.23
C ILE A 53 -7.23 -13.01 10.18
N ALA A 54 -7.92 -12.79 11.30
CA ALA A 54 -9.38 -12.75 11.33
C ALA A 54 -9.95 -11.67 10.39
N LEU A 55 -9.33 -10.49 10.38
CA LEU A 55 -9.68 -9.42 9.45
C LEU A 55 -9.39 -9.79 8.01
N CYS A 56 -8.25 -10.39 7.69
CA CYS A 56 -7.93 -10.80 6.31
C CYS A 56 -8.93 -11.84 5.79
N ASN A 57 -9.30 -12.82 6.62
CA ASN A 57 -10.31 -13.82 6.28
C ASN A 57 -11.68 -13.17 6.06
N TRP A 58 -12.09 -12.28 6.98
CA TRP A 58 -13.34 -11.56 6.82
C TRP A 58 -13.32 -10.64 5.61
N LEU A 59 -12.19 -10.05 5.23
CA LEU A 59 -12.05 -9.18 4.06
C LEU A 59 -11.90 -9.96 2.74
N GLU A 60 -11.62 -11.27 2.80
CA GLU A 60 -11.26 -12.11 1.64
C GLU A 60 -10.03 -11.59 0.89
N VAL A 61 -9.04 -11.09 1.63
CA VAL A 61 -7.80 -10.50 1.09
C VAL A 61 -6.61 -11.34 1.51
N ASN A 62 -5.66 -11.55 0.59
CA ASN A 62 -4.41 -12.23 0.91
C ASN A 62 -3.56 -11.34 1.85
N PRO A 63 -3.15 -11.84 3.05
CA PRO A 63 -2.38 -11.05 4.01
C PRO A 63 -1.10 -10.44 3.44
N GLY A 64 -0.42 -11.13 2.52
CA GLY A 64 0.82 -10.67 1.91
C GLY A 64 0.66 -9.38 1.10
N THR A 65 -0.54 -9.08 0.61
CA THR A 65 -0.83 -7.84 -0.13
C THR A 65 -0.91 -6.60 0.75
N LEU A 66 -1.02 -6.80 2.07
CA LEU A 66 -1.09 -5.72 3.06
C LEU A 66 0.27 -5.41 3.67
N PHE A 67 1.34 -6.11 3.29
CA PHE A 67 2.69 -5.77 3.72
C PHE A 67 3.41 -4.98 2.64
N ILE A 68 3.87 -3.79 3.00
CA ILE A 68 4.74 -2.98 2.17
C ILE A 68 6.18 -3.30 2.57
N THR A 69 7.02 -3.55 1.58
CA THR A 69 8.48 -3.57 1.79
C THR A 69 8.97 -2.14 1.85
N SER A 70 9.55 -1.73 2.99
CA SER A 70 10.28 -0.45 3.00
C SER A 70 11.59 -0.62 2.24
N GLU A 71 11.55 -0.32 0.96
CA GLU A 71 12.61 0.48 0.35
C GLU A 71 12.24 1.96 0.52
N LYS A 72 12.25 2.43 1.76
CA LYS A 72 12.24 3.86 2.07
C LYS A 72 13.08 4.12 3.31
N GLN A 73 14.32 4.52 3.10
CA GLN A 73 14.85 5.64 3.89
C GLN A 73 14.28 6.95 3.33
N PRO A 74 14.23 8.00 4.16
CA PRO A 74 13.27 9.08 4.04
C PRO A 74 13.87 10.25 3.26
N ASP A 75 13.33 10.54 2.08
CA ASP A 75 13.33 11.92 1.61
C ASP A 75 12.04 12.20 0.84
N ASN A 76 11.52 13.39 1.04
CA ASN A 76 10.38 13.94 0.36
C ASN A 76 10.81 14.49 -1.02
N GLN A 77 11.55 13.69 -1.77
CA GLN A 77 11.86 13.94 -3.16
C GLN A 77 11.54 12.64 -3.88
N LEU A 78 10.65 12.72 -4.86
CA LEU A 78 10.65 11.73 -5.91
C LEU A 78 12.10 11.64 -6.40
N ASP A 79 12.64 10.41 -6.44
CA ASP A 79 13.97 10.18 -7.02
C ASP A 79 14.00 10.89 -8.39
N THR A 80 15.02 11.72 -8.63
CA THR A 80 15.06 12.64 -9.78
C THR A 80 14.80 11.89 -11.08
N VAL A 81 15.21 10.62 -11.14
CA VAL A 81 14.96 9.70 -12.24
C VAL A 81 13.48 9.34 -12.41
N GLU A 82 12.76 9.16 -11.31
CA GLU A 82 11.32 8.86 -11.27
C GLU A 82 10.50 10.08 -11.70
N GLU A 83 10.91 11.30 -11.33
CA GLU A 83 10.29 12.53 -11.82
C GLU A 83 10.47 12.67 -13.34
N ILE A 84 11.71 12.48 -13.82
CA ILE A 84 12.01 12.53 -15.25
C ILE A 84 11.20 11.46 -15.99
N ALA A 85 11.11 10.24 -15.45
CA ALA A 85 10.32 9.18 -16.04
C ALA A 85 8.83 9.55 -16.11
N ALA A 86 8.25 10.14 -15.06
CA ALA A 86 6.86 10.57 -15.04
C ALA A 86 6.57 11.68 -16.08
N LEU A 87 7.50 12.63 -16.26
CA LEU A 87 7.38 13.67 -17.29
C LEU A 87 7.39 13.09 -18.70
N LEU A 88 8.27 12.12 -18.97
CA LEU A 88 8.35 11.45 -20.27
C LEU A 88 7.11 10.62 -20.58
N ILE A 89 6.55 9.94 -19.56
CA ILE A 89 5.30 9.18 -19.69
C ILE A 89 4.10 10.10 -19.96
N SER A 90 4.14 11.32 -19.43
CA SER A 90 3.08 12.31 -19.59
C SER A 90 3.16 13.11 -20.91
N ASP A 91 4.27 13.00 -21.66
CA ASP A 91 4.47 13.71 -22.92
C ASP A 91 3.74 13.00 -24.08
N LYS A 92 2.60 13.56 -24.48
CA LYS A 92 1.75 13.05 -25.57
C LYS A 92 2.41 13.07 -26.96
N ARG A 93 3.57 13.71 -27.11
CA ARG A 93 4.33 13.72 -28.38
C ARG A 93 5.16 12.44 -28.57
N LEU A 94 5.41 11.72 -27.48
CA LEU A 94 6.13 10.45 -27.50
C LEU A 94 5.14 9.30 -27.61
N ASP A 95 5.39 8.37 -28.52
CA ASP A 95 4.64 7.12 -28.53
C ASP A 95 5.10 6.22 -27.35
N PRO A 96 4.22 5.32 -26.87
CA PRO A 96 4.52 4.52 -25.68
C PRO A 96 5.82 3.71 -25.78
N THR A 97 6.16 3.20 -26.97
CA THR A 97 7.37 2.40 -27.16
C THR A 97 8.62 3.26 -27.00
N SER A 98 8.66 4.43 -27.63
CA SER A 98 9.76 5.38 -27.49
C SER A 98 9.95 5.86 -26.05
N THR A 99 8.85 6.14 -25.34
CA THR A 99 8.86 6.53 -23.92
C THR A 99 9.50 5.46 -23.05
N HIS A 100 9.11 4.19 -23.21
CA HIS A 100 9.67 3.10 -22.42
C HIS A 100 11.17 2.90 -22.67
N ILE A 101 11.63 3.06 -23.91
CA ILE A 101 13.06 3.00 -24.25
C ILE A 101 13.82 4.12 -23.55
N LEU A 102 13.31 5.35 -23.62
CA LEU A 102 13.95 6.53 -23.06
C LEU A 102 14.06 6.43 -21.53
N VAL A 103 12.99 6.02 -20.86
CA VAL A 103 12.97 5.78 -19.41
C VAL A 103 14.01 4.72 -19.01
N ARG A 104 14.13 3.65 -19.80
CA ARG A 104 15.11 2.58 -19.52
C ARG A 104 16.56 3.06 -19.66
N ILE A 105 16.85 3.87 -20.68
CA ILE A 105 18.19 4.45 -20.87
C ILE A 105 18.56 5.37 -19.72
N ILE A 106 17.65 6.26 -19.32
CA ILE A 106 17.87 7.22 -18.24
C ILE A 106 18.12 6.50 -16.92
N LYS A 107 17.30 5.49 -16.60
CA LYS A 107 17.49 4.66 -15.41
C LYS A 107 18.84 3.94 -15.40
N ALA A 108 19.24 3.35 -16.53
CA ALA A 108 20.52 2.66 -16.63
C ALA A 108 21.70 3.63 -16.45
N ALA A 109 21.67 4.78 -17.13
CA ALA A 109 22.72 5.79 -17.05
C ALA A 109 22.84 6.39 -15.65
N TYR A 110 21.72 6.69 -14.98
CA TYR A 110 21.76 7.25 -13.64
C TYR A 110 22.33 6.26 -12.61
N ASN A 111 21.95 4.98 -12.70
CA ASN A 111 22.49 3.95 -11.82
C ASN A 111 24.01 3.81 -11.97
N GLU A 112 24.53 3.89 -13.19
CA GLU A 112 25.98 3.79 -13.47
C GLU A 112 26.76 5.03 -12.99
N LEU A 113 26.14 6.21 -12.97
CA LEU A 113 26.76 7.46 -12.52
C LEU A 113 26.70 7.66 -11.01
N CYS A 114 25.89 6.89 -10.30
CA CYS A 114 25.72 6.96 -8.85
C CYS A 114 26.47 5.86 -8.09
N GLU A 115 27.26 5.02 -8.78
CA GLU A 115 28.30 4.15 -8.19
C GLU A 115 29.60 4.93 -7.88
#